data_AF-A0A1H3RUH1-F1
#
_entry.id   AF-A0A1H3RUH1-F1
#
_cell.length_a   1.000
_cell.length_b   1.000
_cell.length_c   1.000
_cell.angle_alpha   90.00
_cell.angle_beta   90.00
_cell.angle_gamma   90.00
#
_symmetry.space_group_name_H-M   'P 1'
#
loop_
_entity.id
_entity.type
_entity.pdbx_description
1 polymer ?
#
loop_
_entity_poly.entity_id
_entity_poly.type
_entity_poly.pdbx_seq_one_letter_code
_entity_poly.pdbx_strand_id
1 'polypeptide(L)'
;MFFNPFVPEDKASLAVIDGRADEEIKDNLIGHGLKIIETCRCEELYDSISYHPDIIMHPITPRKVIVAPNVYDYYSDILPFYGIEVIKGEKKLDRNYPDNIAYNVARISRYAIHNTRYTDEKLKYYIKKQGVDFINVNQGYTKCSLAIVSNTAVITSDLSIHKELIKHGIEVLIIKEGNIDLPGLNYGFIGGATGMFSKNELFISGELGHHPNYIEIINFLKKYNVKPIFLSNHKIVDIGSIITF
;
A
#
# COMPACT_ATOMS: atom_id res chain seq x y z
N MET A 1 21.78 -0.80 3.88
CA MET A 1 20.47 -0.10 3.91
C MET A 1 19.43 -1.10 3.43
N PHE A 2 18.36 -1.33 4.20
CA PHE A 2 17.34 -2.30 3.80
C PHE A 2 16.40 -1.66 2.78
N PHE A 3 16.09 -2.42 1.75
CA PHE A 3 15.25 -1.96 0.64
C PHE A 3 13.76 -2.11 0.99
N ASN A 4 12.97 -1.06 0.78
CA ASN A 4 11.52 -1.08 0.91
C ASN A 4 10.86 -0.93 -0.48
N PRO A 5 10.15 -1.94 -0.98
CA PRO A 5 9.51 -1.88 -2.30
C PRO A 5 8.44 -0.79 -2.44
N PHE A 6 7.89 -0.27 -1.34
CA PHE A 6 6.89 0.80 -1.37
C PHE A 6 7.50 2.21 -1.24
N VAL A 7 8.83 2.34 -1.20
CA VAL A 7 9.53 3.63 -1.12
C VAL A 7 10.57 3.71 -2.23
N PRO A 8 10.25 4.35 -3.37
CA PRO A 8 11.21 4.58 -4.43
C PRO A 8 12.38 5.45 -3.97
N GLU A 9 13.61 5.09 -4.36
CA GLU A 9 14.81 5.91 -4.07
C GLU A 9 14.82 7.20 -4.89
N ASP A 10 14.38 7.11 -6.14
CA ASP A 10 14.16 8.20 -7.08
C ASP A 10 12.66 8.38 -7.35
N LYS A 11 12.29 9.38 -8.15
CA LYS A 11 10.89 9.54 -8.58
C LYS A 11 10.44 8.33 -9.40
N ALA A 12 9.32 7.74 -8.99
CA ALA A 12 8.68 6.66 -9.72
C ALA A 12 8.25 7.11 -11.13
N SER A 13 8.17 6.15 -12.05
CA SER A 13 7.73 6.40 -13.44
C SER A 13 6.45 5.65 -13.79
N LEU A 14 6.01 4.76 -12.91
CA LEU A 14 4.82 3.94 -13.08
C LEU A 14 4.05 3.86 -11.75
N ALA A 15 2.73 3.89 -11.83
CA ALA A 15 1.84 3.59 -10.71
C ALA A 15 0.81 2.52 -11.09
N VAL A 16 0.54 1.61 -10.16
CA VAL A 16 -0.61 0.71 -10.18
C VAL A 16 -1.62 1.22 -9.15
N ILE A 17 -2.85 1.48 -9.60
CA ILE A 17 -3.93 2.06 -8.80
C ILE A 17 -5.25 1.32 -9.01
N ASP A 18 -6.19 1.45 -8.07
CA ASP A 18 -7.56 0.94 -8.24
C ASP A 18 -8.14 1.40 -9.59
N GLY A 19 -8.60 0.45 -10.42
CA GLY A 19 -9.18 0.74 -11.72
C GLY A 19 -10.50 1.54 -11.69
N ARG A 20 -11.02 1.84 -10.50
CA ARG A 20 -12.17 2.72 -10.27
C ARG A 20 -11.78 4.05 -9.64
N ALA A 21 -10.49 4.33 -9.50
CA ALA A 21 -10.01 5.63 -9.04
C ALA A 21 -10.59 6.74 -9.93
N ASP A 22 -10.87 7.90 -9.33
CA ASP A 22 -11.44 9.04 -10.04
C ASP A 22 -10.47 9.56 -11.11
N GLU A 23 -11.02 10.10 -12.21
CA GLU A 23 -10.21 10.63 -13.31
C GLU A 23 -9.29 11.78 -12.87
N GLU A 24 -9.69 12.61 -11.88
CA GLU A 24 -8.81 13.65 -11.32
C GLU A 24 -7.53 13.05 -10.70
N ILE A 25 -7.66 11.90 -10.01
CA ILE A 25 -6.50 11.17 -9.44
C ILE A 25 -5.58 10.70 -10.57
N LYS A 26 -6.17 10.14 -11.64
CA LYS A 26 -5.42 9.63 -12.81
C LYS A 26 -4.68 10.77 -13.52
N ASP A 27 -5.38 11.86 -13.82
CA ASP A 27 -4.82 13.02 -14.51
C ASP A 27 -3.69 13.66 -13.71
N ASN A 28 -3.83 13.78 -12.39
CA ASN A 28 -2.77 14.32 -11.54
C ASN A 28 -1.54 13.41 -11.47
N LEU A 29 -1.72 12.09 -11.41
CA LEU A 29 -0.60 11.14 -11.51
C LEU A 29 0.13 11.26 -12.85
N ILE A 30 -0.60 11.36 -13.97
CA ILE A 30 -0.03 11.59 -15.32
C ILE A 30 0.69 12.94 -15.39
N GLY A 31 0.13 13.99 -14.80
CA GLY A 31 0.73 15.33 -14.70
C GLY A 31 2.05 15.33 -13.92
N HIS A 32 2.24 14.38 -13.02
CA HIS A 32 3.51 14.13 -12.32
C HIS A 32 4.51 13.26 -13.12
N GLY A 33 4.14 12.84 -14.34
CA GLY A 33 4.98 12.07 -15.25
C GLY A 33 4.90 10.56 -15.07
N LEU A 34 3.91 10.05 -14.32
CA LEU A 34 3.70 8.61 -14.16
C LEU A 34 2.90 8.04 -15.33
N LYS A 35 3.27 6.83 -15.76
CA LYS A 35 2.37 5.95 -16.48
C LYS A 35 1.46 5.24 -15.47
N ILE A 36 0.23 4.94 -15.87
CA ILE A 36 -0.75 4.31 -14.99
C ILE A 36 -1.11 2.92 -15.52
N ILE A 37 -1.18 1.96 -14.60
CA ILE A 37 -1.83 0.66 -14.80
C ILE A 37 -3.01 0.59 -13.84
N GLU A 38 -4.20 0.54 -14.41
CA GLU A 38 -5.42 0.31 -13.66
C GLU A 38 -5.53 -1.17 -13.32
N THR A 39 -5.96 -1.46 -12.10
CA THR A 39 -6.22 -2.84 -11.70
C THR A 39 -7.45 -3.40 -12.41
N CYS A 40 -7.41 -4.68 -12.75
CA CYS A 40 -8.62 -5.41 -13.11
C CYS A 40 -9.35 -5.87 -11.85
N ARG A 41 -10.65 -6.15 -11.96
CA ARG A 41 -11.42 -6.73 -10.85
C ARG A 41 -10.90 -8.13 -10.51
N CYS A 42 -10.76 -8.40 -9.22
CA CYS A 42 -10.70 -9.76 -8.69
C CYS A 42 -12.12 -10.19 -8.31
N GLU A 43 -12.74 -11.06 -9.11
CA GLU A 43 -14.16 -11.41 -8.97
C GLU A 43 -14.52 -12.13 -7.65
N GLU A 44 -13.55 -12.79 -7.02
CA GLU A 44 -13.77 -13.48 -5.75
C GLU A 44 -13.87 -12.54 -4.54
N LEU A 45 -13.37 -11.30 -4.67
CA LEU A 45 -13.37 -10.33 -3.58
C LEU A 45 -14.68 -9.53 -3.51
N TYR A 46 -15.02 -9.04 -2.33
CA TYR A 46 -16.15 -8.10 -2.20
C TYR A 46 -15.79 -6.73 -2.78
N ASP A 47 -16.83 -6.00 -3.21
CA ASP A 47 -16.70 -4.82 -4.06
C ASP A 47 -15.70 -3.79 -3.54
N SER A 48 -15.75 -3.43 -2.26
CA SER A 48 -14.91 -2.38 -1.69
C SER A 48 -13.42 -2.60 -1.95
N ILE A 49 -12.94 -3.85 -1.91
CA ILE A 49 -11.51 -4.16 -2.08
C ILE A 49 -11.17 -4.88 -3.40
N SER A 50 -12.17 -5.14 -4.25
CA SER A 50 -12.03 -5.98 -5.44
C SER A 50 -11.07 -5.45 -6.51
N TYR A 51 -10.68 -4.18 -6.42
CA TYR A 51 -9.71 -3.52 -7.29
C TYR A 51 -8.47 -3.02 -6.53
N HIS A 52 -8.36 -3.24 -5.22
CA HIS A 52 -7.26 -2.72 -4.41
C HIS A 52 -5.91 -3.35 -4.83
N PRO A 53 -4.93 -2.57 -5.34
CA PRO A 53 -3.62 -3.09 -5.72
C PRO A 53 -2.92 -3.86 -4.58
N ASP A 54 -2.91 -3.31 -3.36
CA ASP A 54 -2.24 -3.91 -2.21
C ASP A 54 -2.90 -5.19 -1.67
N ILE A 55 -4.09 -5.54 -2.14
CA ILE A 55 -4.76 -6.81 -1.83
C ILE A 55 -4.32 -7.90 -2.81
N ILE A 56 -4.18 -7.56 -4.08
CA ILE A 56 -3.95 -8.52 -5.17
C ILE A 56 -2.48 -8.70 -5.52
N MET A 57 -1.59 -7.81 -5.09
CA MET A 57 -0.17 -7.90 -5.39
C MET A 57 0.72 -7.30 -4.30
N HIS A 58 2.00 -7.67 -4.34
CA HIS A 58 3.03 -7.12 -3.47
C HIS A 58 4.34 -6.95 -4.24
N PRO A 59 4.90 -5.73 -4.37
CA PRO A 59 6.19 -5.55 -4.99
C PRO A 59 7.29 -6.14 -4.11
N ILE A 60 8.18 -6.92 -4.71
CA ILE A 60 9.34 -7.53 -4.05
C ILE A 60 10.56 -6.62 -4.21
N THR A 61 10.77 -6.10 -5.43
CA THR A 61 11.85 -5.16 -5.80
C THR A 61 11.28 -4.14 -6.79
N PRO A 62 12.02 -3.08 -7.18
CA PRO A 62 11.54 -2.11 -8.17
C PRO A 62 11.27 -2.74 -9.55
N ARG A 63 11.75 -3.96 -9.79
CA ARG A 63 11.58 -4.68 -11.07
C ARG A 63 10.94 -6.06 -10.87
N LYS A 64 10.28 -6.29 -9.74
CA LYS A 64 9.71 -7.60 -9.42
C LYS A 64 8.50 -7.47 -8.53
N VAL A 65 7.39 -8.09 -8.92
CA VAL A 65 6.15 -8.14 -8.14
C VAL A 65 5.65 -9.57 -8.02
N ILE A 66 5.01 -9.90 -6.91
CA ILE A 66 4.20 -11.12 -6.80
C ILE A 66 2.73 -10.75 -6.89
N VAL A 67 1.97 -11.52 -7.67
CA VAL A 67 0.55 -11.25 -7.96
C VAL A 67 -0.28 -12.47 -7.62
N ALA A 68 -1.45 -12.25 -7.03
CA ALA A 68 -2.43 -13.28 -6.71
C ALA A 68 -2.80 -14.10 -7.95
N PRO A 69 -2.93 -15.44 -7.85
CA PRO A 69 -3.30 -16.28 -8.98
C PRO A 69 -4.61 -15.88 -9.67
N ASN A 70 -5.54 -15.25 -8.94
CA ASN A 70 -6.86 -14.80 -9.43
C ASN A 70 -6.76 -13.83 -10.61
N VAL A 71 -5.76 -12.97 -10.60
CA VAL A 71 -5.59 -11.87 -11.59
C VAL A 71 -4.26 -11.95 -12.32
N TYR A 72 -3.50 -13.03 -12.13
CA TYR A 72 -2.13 -13.16 -12.62
C TYR A 72 -2.00 -12.90 -14.12
N ASP A 73 -2.89 -13.48 -14.93
CA ASP A 73 -2.76 -13.47 -16.39
C ASP A 73 -2.75 -12.03 -16.92
N TYR A 74 -3.67 -11.18 -16.44
CA TYR A 74 -3.73 -9.74 -16.76
C TYR A 74 -2.40 -9.03 -16.51
N TYR A 75 -1.80 -9.24 -15.33
CA TYR A 75 -0.55 -8.56 -14.97
C TYR A 75 0.67 -9.16 -15.64
N SER A 76 0.67 -10.47 -15.88
CA SER A 76 1.76 -11.16 -16.59
C SER A 76 1.90 -10.71 -18.03
N ASP A 77 0.81 -10.22 -18.64
CA ASP A 77 0.83 -9.65 -19.98
C ASP A 77 1.29 -8.18 -19.95
N ILE A 78 0.92 -7.39 -18.94
CA ILE A 78 1.11 -5.93 -18.96
C ILE A 78 2.44 -5.47 -18.34
N LEU A 79 2.78 -5.95 -17.15
CA LEU A 79 3.93 -5.44 -16.39
C LEU A 79 5.30 -5.70 -17.04
N PRO A 80 5.53 -6.79 -17.80
CA PRO A 80 6.79 -6.99 -18.51
C PRO A 80 7.11 -5.91 -19.55
N PHE A 81 6.10 -5.24 -20.14
CA PHE A 81 6.33 -4.09 -21.04
C PHE A 81 7.01 -2.91 -20.33
N TYR A 82 6.93 -2.86 -19.00
CA TYR A 82 7.58 -1.86 -18.16
C TYR A 82 8.87 -2.38 -17.50
N GLY A 83 9.32 -3.59 -17.87
CA GLY A 83 10.52 -4.20 -17.32
C GLY A 83 10.35 -4.70 -15.87
N ILE A 84 9.13 -5.03 -15.48
CA ILE A 84 8.78 -5.59 -14.17
C ILE A 84 8.50 -7.10 -14.33
N GLU A 85 9.27 -7.93 -13.64
CA GLU A 85 9.06 -9.38 -13.57
C GLU A 85 7.84 -9.70 -12.70
N VAL A 86 6.93 -10.54 -13.21
CA VAL A 86 5.70 -10.94 -12.50
C VAL A 86 5.80 -12.38 -12.03
N ILE A 87 5.72 -12.56 -10.72
CA ILE A 87 5.70 -13.87 -10.08
C ILE A 87 4.26 -14.22 -9.74
N LYS A 88 3.80 -15.41 -10.14
CA LYS A 88 2.50 -15.93 -9.69
C LYS A 88 2.61 -16.38 -8.24
N GLY A 89 1.79 -15.84 -7.35
CA GLY A 89 1.62 -16.33 -5.98
C GLY A 89 1.08 -17.75 -5.91
N GLU A 90 0.89 -18.27 -4.71
CA GLU A 90 0.35 -19.63 -4.45
C GLU A 90 -1.06 -19.57 -3.86
N LYS A 91 -1.30 -18.61 -2.97
CA LYS A 91 -2.59 -18.40 -2.32
C LYS A 91 -3.54 -17.67 -3.25
N LYS A 92 -4.58 -18.38 -3.71
CA LYS A 92 -5.78 -17.74 -4.27
C LYS A 92 -6.50 -16.96 -3.18
N LEU A 93 -6.96 -15.78 -3.56
CA LEU A 93 -7.80 -14.94 -2.72
C LEU A 93 -9.25 -15.43 -2.78
N ASP A 94 -9.94 -15.30 -1.65
CA ASP A 94 -11.37 -15.58 -1.50
C ASP A 94 -12.04 -14.38 -0.82
N ARG A 95 -13.37 -14.31 -0.82
CA ARG A 95 -14.15 -13.14 -0.44
C ARG A 95 -13.88 -12.67 0.99
N ASN A 96 -13.86 -13.60 1.93
CA ASN A 96 -13.94 -13.28 3.35
C ASN A 96 -12.57 -13.27 4.02
N TYR A 97 -12.41 -12.39 5.01
CA TYR A 97 -11.26 -12.42 5.90
C TYR A 97 -11.17 -13.78 6.63
N PRO A 98 -9.99 -14.40 6.75
CA PRO A 98 -8.65 -13.90 6.39
C PRO A 98 -8.14 -14.39 5.01
N ASP A 99 -8.99 -14.88 4.12
CA ASP A 99 -8.56 -15.44 2.83
C ASP A 99 -8.34 -14.38 1.75
N ASN A 100 -8.55 -13.09 2.07
CA ASN A 100 -8.35 -11.94 1.19
C ASN A 100 -7.12 -11.07 1.53
N ILE A 101 -6.28 -11.46 2.49
CA ILE A 101 -5.15 -10.63 2.97
C ILE A 101 -3.77 -11.14 2.55
N ALA A 102 -3.69 -12.21 1.75
CA ALA A 102 -2.46 -12.97 1.59
C ALA A 102 -1.24 -12.18 1.07
N TYR A 103 -1.49 -11.08 0.35
CA TYR A 103 -0.48 -10.20 -0.22
C TYR A 103 -0.42 -8.82 0.46
N ASN A 104 -1.32 -8.50 1.41
CA ASN A 104 -1.44 -7.19 2.06
C ASN A 104 -0.41 -6.96 3.18
N VAL A 105 0.84 -7.28 2.89
CA VAL A 105 1.98 -7.18 3.80
C VAL A 105 2.57 -5.77 3.75
N ALA A 106 2.72 -5.12 4.90
CA ALA A 106 3.44 -3.85 4.99
C ALA A 106 4.95 -4.07 5.10
N ARG A 107 5.73 -3.09 4.63
CA ARG A 107 7.20 -3.08 4.70
C ARG A 107 7.67 -1.79 5.35
N ILE A 108 8.59 -1.91 6.31
CA ILE A 108 9.24 -0.77 6.99
C ILE A 108 10.58 -1.22 7.55
N SER A 109 11.63 -0.41 7.41
CA SER A 109 12.98 -0.77 7.86
C SER A 109 13.39 -2.16 7.30
N ARG A 110 13.83 -3.06 8.16
CA ARG A 110 14.14 -4.47 7.87
C ARG A 110 12.98 -5.44 8.10
N TYR A 111 11.76 -4.92 8.24
CA TYR A 111 10.61 -5.70 8.67
C TYR A 111 9.51 -5.81 7.61
N ALA A 112 8.90 -6.98 7.55
CA ALA A 112 7.60 -7.23 6.95
C ALA A 112 6.58 -7.43 8.07
N ILE A 113 5.51 -6.66 8.08
CA ILE A 113 4.44 -6.74 9.09
C ILE A 113 3.25 -7.39 8.43
N HIS A 114 2.76 -8.48 9.01
CA HIS A 114 1.52 -9.12 8.58
C HIS A 114 1.05 -10.14 9.61
N ASN A 115 -0.17 -10.65 9.43
CA ASN A 115 -0.54 -11.94 9.98
C ASN A 115 0.19 -13.04 9.21
N THR A 116 1.32 -13.48 9.76
CA THR A 116 2.24 -14.40 9.06
C THR A 116 1.57 -15.74 8.76
N ARG A 117 0.54 -16.14 9.51
CA ARG A 117 -0.22 -17.37 9.21
C ARG A 117 -0.90 -17.33 7.84
N TYR A 118 -1.35 -16.15 7.42
CA TYR A 118 -2.15 -15.98 6.20
C TYR A 118 -1.37 -15.35 5.03
N THR A 119 -0.08 -15.06 5.21
CA THR A 119 0.75 -14.57 4.10
C THR A 119 0.98 -15.69 3.10
N ASP A 120 0.96 -15.36 1.81
CA ASP A 120 1.35 -16.28 0.74
C ASP A 120 2.76 -16.85 0.97
N GLU A 121 2.94 -18.17 0.83
CA GLU A 121 4.20 -18.86 1.14
C GLU A 121 5.33 -18.46 0.19
N LYS A 122 5.01 -18.23 -1.09
CA LYS A 122 5.98 -17.75 -2.07
C LYS A 122 6.39 -16.31 -1.78
N LEU A 123 5.46 -15.44 -1.40
CA LEU A 123 5.77 -14.09 -0.90
C LEU A 123 6.68 -14.15 0.33
N LYS A 124 6.39 -15.01 1.32
CA LYS A 124 7.26 -15.21 2.50
C LYS A 124 8.67 -15.63 2.09
N TYR A 125 8.79 -16.56 1.15
CA TYR A 125 10.08 -17.01 0.64
C TYR A 125 10.89 -15.83 0.07
N TYR A 126 10.28 -15.02 -0.80
CA TYR A 126 10.97 -13.87 -1.41
C TYR A 126 11.35 -12.80 -0.39
N ILE A 127 10.47 -12.48 0.56
CA ILE A 127 10.77 -11.53 1.64
C ILE A 127 11.95 -12.03 2.48
N LYS A 128 11.94 -13.30 2.92
CA LYS A 128 13.05 -13.89 3.71
C LYS A 128 14.36 -13.91 2.93
N LYS A 129 14.31 -14.17 1.63
CA LYS A 129 15.50 -14.15 0.75
C LYS A 129 16.16 -12.76 0.68
N GLN A 130 15.41 -11.69 0.97
CA GLN A 130 15.95 -10.33 1.10
C GLN A 130 16.57 -10.02 2.47
N GLY A 131 16.57 -10.98 3.41
CA GLY A 131 17.02 -10.76 4.78
C GLY A 131 16.07 -9.89 5.60
N VAL A 132 14.77 -9.91 5.26
CA VAL A 132 13.72 -9.13 5.94
C VAL A 132 13.04 -10.02 6.98
N ASP A 133 12.97 -9.51 8.22
CA ASP A 133 12.37 -10.19 9.35
C ASP A 133 10.84 -9.99 9.35
N PHE A 134 10.09 -10.98 9.84
CA PHE A 134 8.64 -10.83 10.01
C PHE A 134 8.29 -10.37 11.42
N ILE A 135 7.46 -9.33 11.49
CA ILE A 135 6.73 -8.94 12.70
C ILE A 135 5.32 -9.47 12.56
N ASN A 136 4.97 -10.44 13.40
CA ASN A 136 3.64 -11.04 13.37
C ASN A 136 2.63 -10.19 14.14
N VAL A 137 1.54 -9.82 13.48
CA VAL A 137 0.38 -9.12 14.07
C VAL A 137 -0.91 -9.88 13.77
N ASN A 138 -1.97 -9.63 14.54
CA ASN A 138 -3.26 -10.29 14.31
C ASN A 138 -4.03 -9.70 13.12
N GLN A 139 -3.90 -8.39 12.89
CA GLN A 139 -4.49 -7.66 11.76
C GLN A 139 -3.84 -8.11 10.44
N GLY A 140 -4.67 -8.36 9.43
CA GLY A 140 -4.23 -8.79 8.09
C GLY A 140 -4.13 -7.67 7.07
N TYR A 141 -4.94 -6.62 7.17
CA TYR A 141 -4.91 -5.50 6.23
C TYR A 141 -3.75 -4.53 6.52
N THR A 142 -2.54 -5.05 6.72
CA THR A 142 -1.42 -4.28 7.26
C THR A 142 -0.91 -3.23 6.30
N LYS A 143 -0.84 -3.51 4.99
CA LYS A 143 -0.42 -2.50 4.01
C LYS A 143 -1.47 -1.41 3.84
N CYS A 144 -2.75 -1.75 3.84
CA CYS A 144 -3.81 -0.74 3.85
C CYS A 144 -3.76 0.10 5.15
N SER A 145 -3.47 -0.53 6.28
CA SER A 145 -3.47 0.14 7.60
C SER A 145 -2.27 1.07 7.84
N LEU A 146 -1.18 0.90 7.11
CA LEU A 146 0.09 1.61 7.33
C LEU A 146 0.46 2.51 6.16
N ALA A 147 0.42 3.82 6.38
CA ALA A 147 1.07 4.77 5.49
C ALA A 147 2.55 4.86 5.87
N ILE A 148 3.42 4.49 4.93
CA ILE A 148 4.87 4.57 5.10
C ILE A 148 5.30 6.02 4.89
N VAL A 149 6.05 6.58 5.84
CA VAL A 149 6.55 7.95 5.75
C VAL A 149 8.06 7.96 5.52
N SER A 150 8.79 7.07 6.19
CA SER A 150 10.23 6.94 5.99
C SER A 150 10.66 5.50 6.24
N ASN A 151 11.97 5.23 6.27
CA ASN A 151 12.48 3.91 6.65
C ASN A 151 12.21 3.53 8.11
N THR A 152 11.86 4.48 8.97
CA THR A 152 11.66 4.25 10.42
C THR A 152 10.37 4.86 10.95
N ALA A 153 9.47 5.33 10.08
CA ALA A 153 8.28 6.05 10.49
C ALA A 153 7.05 5.71 9.66
N VAL A 154 5.92 5.57 10.34
CA VAL A 154 4.61 5.23 9.74
C VAL A 154 3.47 5.99 10.41
N ILE A 155 2.32 6.07 9.73
CA ILE A 155 1.06 6.58 10.26
C ILE A 155 0.04 5.44 10.24
N THR A 156 -0.73 5.29 11.32
CA THR A 156 -1.81 4.29 11.40
C THR A 156 -2.88 4.67 12.42
N SER A 157 -4.10 4.17 12.23
CA SER A 157 -5.14 4.15 13.26
C SER A 157 -5.18 2.82 14.03
N ASP A 158 -4.47 1.78 13.58
CA ASP A 158 -4.50 0.46 14.20
C ASP A 158 -3.58 0.40 15.43
N LEU A 159 -4.20 0.43 16.61
CA LEU A 159 -3.51 0.36 17.90
C LEU A 159 -2.79 -0.96 18.12
N SER A 160 -3.22 -2.06 17.49
CA SER A 160 -2.59 -3.37 17.62
C SER A 160 -1.27 -3.42 16.86
N ILE A 161 -1.24 -2.89 15.63
CA ILE A 161 -0.03 -2.73 14.82
C ILE A 161 0.94 -1.78 15.52
N HIS A 162 0.45 -0.63 15.99
CA HIS A 162 1.26 0.35 16.72
C HIS A 162 2.01 -0.27 17.91
N LYS A 163 1.28 -0.98 18.79
CA LYS A 163 1.88 -1.62 19.98
C LYS A 163 3.00 -2.58 19.62
N GLU A 164 2.92 -3.23 18.47
CA GLU A 164 3.97 -4.13 18.01
C GLU A 164 5.14 -3.33 17.43
N LEU A 165 4.89 -2.38 16.53
CA LEU A 165 5.93 -1.61 15.85
C LEU A 165 6.87 -0.84 16.80
N ILE A 166 6.33 -0.24 17.86
CA ILE A 166 7.16 0.53 18.82
C ILE A 166 8.18 -0.32 19.56
N LYS A 167 7.93 -1.64 19.73
CA LYS A 167 8.90 -2.58 20.33
C LYS A 167 10.15 -2.74 19.46
N HIS A 168 10.03 -2.46 18.17
CA HIS A 168 11.10 -2.58 17.18
C HIS A 168 11.73 -1.21 16.84
N GLY A 169 11.45 -0.17 17.64
CA GLY A 169 12.02 1.17 17.47
C GLY A 169 11.47 1.94 16.26
N ILE A 170 10.32 1.52 15.72
CA ILE A 170 9.63 2.24 14.65
C ILE A 170 8.81 3.37 15.28
N GLU A 171 8.99 4.58 14.77
CA GLU A 171 8.16 5.72 15.17
C GLU A 171 6.80 5.63 14.49
N VAL A 172 5.73 5.84 15.26
CA VAL A 172 4.36 5.70 14.77
C VAL A 172 3.57 6.93 15.18
N LEU A 173 2.98 7.61 14.20
CA LEU A 173 1.90 8.56 14.47
C LEU A 173 0.58 7.79 14.53
N ILE A 174 -0.06 7.80 15.71
CA ILE A 174 -1.43 7.33 15.85
C ILE A 174 -2.38 8.43 15.41
N ILE A 175 -3.32 8.06 14.54
CA ILE A 175 -4.42 8.92 14.11
C ILE A 175 -5.77 8.29 14.49
N LYS A 176 -6.81 9.12 14.56
CA LYS A 176 -8.18 8.66 14.76
C LYS A 176 -8.65 7.89 13.52
N GLU A 177 -9.34 6.77 13.73
CA GLU A 177 -10.01 6.05 12.65
C GLU A 177 -11.17 6.85 12.04
N GLY A 178 -11.57 6.48 10.83
CA GLY A 178 -12.58 7.20 10.06
C GLY A 178 -12.01 8.38 9.27
N ASN A 179 -12.91 9.15 8.65
CA ASN A 179 -12.57 10.31 7.79
C ASN A 179 -11.77 9.99 6.52
N ILE A 180 -11.62 8.70 6.21
CA ILE A 180 -11.13 8.18 4.93
C ILE A 180 -12.27 7.36 4.35
N ASP A 181 -12.70 7.69 3.14
CA ASP A 181 -13.81 7.01 2.51
C ASP A 181 -13.37 5.67 1.93
N LEU A 182 -14.22 4.66 2.05
CA LEU A 182 -14.08 3.38 1.37
C LEU A 182 -15.47 2.92 0.95
N PRO A 183 -15.83 3.05 -0.34
CA PRO A 183 -17.16 2.74 -0.82
C PRO A 183 -17.61 1.33 -0.40
N GLY A 184 -18.76 1.24 0.26
CA GLY A 184 -19.34 -0.02 0.76
C GLY A 184 -18.95 -0.41 2.19
N LEU A 185 -18.11 0.37 2.87
CA LEU A 185 -17.72 0.17 4.27
C LEU A 185 -17.80 1.47 5.08
N ASN A 186 -17.65 1.36 6.41
CA ASN A 186 -17.77 2.49 7.33
C ASN A 186 -16.61 3.50 7.21
N TYR A 187 -15.41 3.01 6.90
CA TYR A 187 -14.20 3.80 6.72
C TYR A 187 -13.13 3.01 5.99
N GLY A 188 -12.21 3.73 5.35
CA GLY A 188 -10.98 3.22 4.76
C GLY A 188 -9.76 3.42 5.64
N PHE A 189 -8.59 3.05 5.12
CA PHE A 189 -7.32 3.12 5.82
C PHE A 189 -6.32 4.08 5.18
N ILE A 190 -5.47 4.70 6.02
CA ILE A 190 -4.51 5.72 5.57
C ILE A 190 -3.43 5.18 4.64
N GLY A 191 -2.98 3.95 4.83
CA GLY A 191 -2.02 3.30 3.95
C GLY A 191 -2.60 2.94 2.59
N GLY A 192 -3.90 2.63 2.55
CA GLY A 192 -4.65 2.34 1.32
C GLY A 192 -5.01 3.60 0.52
N ALA A 193 -5.03 4.76 1.18
CA ALA A 193 -5.25 6.06 0.54
C ALA A 193 -3.97 6.76 0.07
N THR A 194 -2.79 6.13 0.21
CA THR A 194 -1.50 6.77 -0.02
C THR A 194 -0.48 5.89 -0.75
N GLY A 195 0.60 6.52 -1.24
CA GLY A 195 1.76 5.81 -1.82
C GLY A 195 2.94 6.75 -2.02
N MET A 196 4.17 6.27 -1.81
CA MET A 196 5.35 7.12 -1.98
C MET A 196 5.65 7.33 -3.47
N PHE A 197 5.81 8.58 -3.88
CA PHE A 197 6.28 8.92 -5.23
C PHE A 197 7.80 8.86 -5.33
N SER A 198 8.46 9.29 -4.27
CA SER A 198 9.91 9.28 -4.08
C SER A 198 10.19 9.17 -2.58
N LYS A 199 11.46 9.08 -2.17
CA LYS A 199 11.84 9.11 -0.74
C LYS A 199 11.35 10.34 0.06
N ASN A 200 10.95 11.42 -0.62
CA ASN A 200 10.55 12.68 0.01
C ASN A 200 9.18 13.20 -0.45
N GLU A 201 8.43 12.43 -1.25
CA GLU A 201 7.12 12.84 -1.77
C GLU A 201 6.11 11.71 -1.57
N LEU A 202 5.00 12.01 -0.90
CA LEU A 202 3.91 11.06 -0.62
C LEU A 202 2.65 11.51 -1.37
N PHE A 203 2.14 10.65 -2.25
CA PHE A 203 0.81 10.83 -2.82
C PHE A 203 -0.26 10.51 -1.79
N ILE A 204 -1.31 11.33 -1.79
CA ILE A 204 -2.52 11.17 -0.99
C ILE A 204 -3.70 11.29 -1.96
N SER A 205 -4.59 10.32 -1.95
CA SER A 205 -5.68 10.21 -2.94
C SER A 205 -6.61 11.43 -2.98
N GLY A 206 -6.75 12.14 -1.87
CA GLY A 206 -7.56 13.36 -1.76
C GLY A 206 -7.19 14.19 -0.55
N GLU A 207 -7.94 15.24 -0.27
CA GLU A 207 -7.68 16.19 0.80
C GLU A 207 -7.85 15.60 2.20
N LEU A 208 -6.94 15.99 3.10
CA LEU A 208 -6.98 15.65 4.52
C LEU A 208 -7.68 16.72 5.38
N GLY A 209 -8.20 17.81 4.81
CA GLY A 209 -8.71 18.96 5.57
C GLY A 209 -9.84 18.63 6.56
N HIS A 210 -10.59 17.55 6.31
CA HIS A 210 -11.65 17.05 7.18
C HIS A 210 -11.17 16.02 8.22
N HIS A 211 -9.91 15.59 8.14
CA HIS A 211 -9.35 14.61 9.07
C HIS A 211 -9.00 15.30 10.39
N PRO A 212 -9.47 14.79 11.55
CA PRO A 212 -9.25 15.43 12.85
C PRO A 212 -7.78 15.54 13.25
N ASN A 213 -6.92 14.68 12.69
CA ASN A 213 -5.47 14.71 12.87
C ASN A 213 -4.71 15.38 11.70
N TYR A 214 -5.35 16.27 10.93
CA TYR A 214 -4.70 16.94 9.79
C TYR A 214 -3.36 17.58 10.18
N ILE A 215 -3.34 18.38 11.25
CA ILE A 215 -2.15 19.12 11.68
C ILE A 215 -1.03 18.16 12.07
N GLU A 216 -1.35 17.09 12.80
CA GLU A 216 -0.42 16.07 13.25
C GLU A 216 0.17 15.30 12.07
N ILE A 217 -0.66 14.92 11.09
CA ILE A 217 -0.20 14.25 9.88
C ILE A 217 0.79 15.15 9.12
N ILE A 218 0.43 16.40 8.86
CA ILE A 218 1.31 17.33 8.12
C ILE A 218 2.62 17.59 8.86
N ASN A 219 2.57 17.79 10.19
CA ASN A 219 3.76 17.99 11.00
C ASN A 219 4.66 16.74 11.03
N PHE A 220 4.07 15.54 11.07
CA PHE A 220 4.81 14.29 11.04
C PHE A 220 5.50 14.06 9.70
N LEU A 221 4.81 14.31 8.57
CA LEU A 221 5.43 14.28 7.25
C LEU A 221 6.59 15.28 7.15
N LYS A 222 6.37 16.52 7.63
CA LYS A 222 7.40 17.57 7.66
C LYS A 222 8.62 17.17 8.47
N LYS A 223 8.44 16.54 9.65
CA LYS A 223 9.53 16.01 10.49
C LYS A 223 10.46 15.08 9.70
N TYR A 224 9.91 14.30 8.77
CA TYR A 224 10.65 13.35 7.94
C TYR A 224 11.03 13.90 6.56
N ASN A 225 10.88 15.22 6.34
CA ASN A 225 11.10 15.87 5.05
C ASN A 225 10.31 15.21 3.91
N VAL A 226 9.07 14.79 4.20
CA VAL A 226 8.14 14.26 3.21
C VAL A 226 7.12 15.33 2.86
N LYS A 227 7.03 15.64 1.58
CA LYS A 227 6.04 16.55 1.02
C LYS A 227 4.78 15.76 0.64
N PRO A 228 3.60 16.08 1.19
CA PRO A 228 2.35 15.52 0.69
C PRO A 228 2.00 16.12 -0.68
N ILE A 229 1.51 15.27 -1.58
CA ILE A 229 0.94 15.64 -2.87
C ILE A 229 -0.48 15.10 -2.90
N PHE A 230 -1.45 15.99 -2.92
CA PHE A 230 -2.87 15.65 -2.99
C PHE A 230 -3.25 15.42 -4.45
N LEU A 231 -3.84 14.26 -4.75
CA LEU A 231 -4.21 13.84 -6.11
C LEU A 231 -5.65 14.21 -6.48
N SER A 232 -6.43 14.74 -5.54
CA SER A 232 -7.78 15.24 -5.79
C SER A 232 -8.14 16.29 -4.75
N ASN A 233 -9.03 17.20 -5.12
CA ASN A 233 -9.66 18.17 -4.19
C ASN A 233 -10.85 17.55 -3.42
N HIS A 234 -11.18 16.27 -3.69
CA HIS A 234 -12.20 15.53 -2.95
C HIS A 234 -11.67 14.98 -1.63
N LYS A 235 -12.58 14.49 -0.78
CA LYS A 235 -12.21 13.83 0.47
C LYS A 235 -11.32 12.61 0.19
N ILE A 236 -10.29 12.43 1.00
CA ILE A 236 -9.39 11.28 0.94
C ILE A 236 -10.16 9.94 0.90
N VAL A 237 -9.78 9.08 -0.05
CA VAL A 237 -10.41 7.78 -0.33
C VAL A 237 -9.38 6.66 -0.32
N ASP A 238 -9.70 5.54 0.30
CA ASP A 238 -8.90 4.32 0.24
C ASP A 238 -9.10 3.64 -1.11
N ILE A 239 -8.00 3.52 -1.87
CA ILE A 239 -7.94 2.93 -3.21
C ILE A 239 -6.95 1.77 -3.25
N GLY A 240 -6.67 1.13 -2.11
CA GLY A 240 -5.80 -0.05 -2.05
C GLY A 240 -4.31 0.23 -2.28
N SER A 241 -3.84 1.37 -1.79
CA SER A 241 -2.49 1.92 -1.98
C SER A 241 -2.21 2.37 -3.42
N ILE A 242 -1.41 3.43 -3.56
CA ILE A 242 -0.81 3.78 -4.84
C ILE A 242 0.55 3.08 -4.91
N ILE A 243 0.63 1.98 -5.64
CA ILE A 243 1.87 1.20 -5.74
C ILE A 243 2.73 1.76 -6.86
N THR A 244 3.91 2.26 -6.52
CA THR A 244 4.81 2.94 -7.45
C THR A 244 6.05 2.11 -7.78
N PHE A 245 6.58 2.29 -9.00
CA PHE A 245 7.78 1.63 -9.51
C PHE A 245 8.74 2.61 -10.20
#